data_AF-A0A9D1RCV0-F1
#
_entry.id   AF-A0A9D1RCV0-F1
#
_cell.length_a   1.000
_cell.length_b   1.000
_cell.length_c   1.000
_cell.angle_alpha   90.00
_cell.angle_beta   90.00
_cell.angle_gamma   90.00
#
_symmetry.space_group_name_H-M   'P 1'
#
loop_
_entity.id
_entity.type
_entity.pdbx_description
1 polymer ?
#
loop_
_entity_poly.entity_id
_entity_poly.type
_entity_poly.pdbx_seq_one_letter_code
_entity_poly.pdbx_strand_id
1 'polypeptide(L)'
;MPKQDGNTQKFTNFEDMFSKTRNVAETLNKKGAMYLELSRKRIEYMDSKSKLAKAYEKFGRLQFEAYLGNDVDENDYAGCIADISALKEKTESLNAELEEAKNKDAEDLKKGAEEFKNEVKTASKEARDVIVQQAKDFFRAVQLSVKSGAAYDSSTEITTDFTEVSGETAPEQPQSEEE
;
A
#
# COMPACT_ATOMS: atom_id res chain seq x y z
N MET A 1 18.98 -14.58 50.23
CA MET A 1 19.22 -14.64 48.77
C MET A 1 17.96 -14.14 48.07
N PRO A 2 17.96 -12.97 47.41
CA PRO A 2 16.80 -12.56 46.62
C PRO A 2 16.86 -13.24 45.25
N LYS A 3 15.75 -13.85 44.85
CA LYS A 3 15.53 -14.37 43.50
C LYS A 3 15.30 -13.17 42.56
N GLN A 4 16.15 -13.06 41.54
CA GLN A 4 15.86 -12.22 40.37
C GLN A 4 14.79 -12.93 39.55
N ASP A 5 13.56 -12.43 39.62
CA ASP A 5 12.54 -12.75 38.62
C ASP A 5 12.87 -11.93 37.37
N GLY A 6 13.55 -12.59 36.42
CA GLY A 6 13.78 -12.09 35.09
C GLY A 6 12.43 -11.93 34.39
N ASN A 7 11.99 -10.68 34.24
CA ASN A 7 10.87 -10.30 33.39
C ASN A 7 11.21 -10.66 31.93
N THR A 8 10.87 -11.88 31.52
CA THR A 8 10.89 -12.38 30.15
C THR A 8 9.83 -11.66 29.32
N GLN A 9 10.12 -10.41 28.97
CA GLN A 9 9.38 -9.64 27.99
C GLN A 9 10.10 -9.77 26.64
N LYS A 10 10.22 -10.99 26.12
CA LYS A 10 10.82 -11.28 24.81
C LYS A 10 10.06 -12.45 24.20
N PHE A 11 9.55 -12.28 22.97
CA PHE A 11 9.07 -13.28 21.99
C PHE A 11 7.68 -13.04 21.35
N THR A 12 6.86 -12.08 21.78
CA THR A 12 5.59 -11.81 21.07
C THR A 12 5.77 -10.97 19.79
N ASN A 13 6.71 -10.03 19.74
CA ASN A 13 6.83 -9.10 18.61
C ASN A 13 7.58 -9.65 17.37
N PHE A 14 8.47 -10.63 17.52
CA PHE A 14 9.32 -11.08 16.41
C PHE A 14 8.62 -12.10 15.51
N GLU A 15 7.88 -13.04 16.11
CA GLU A 15 7.03 -14.01 15.41
C GLU A 15 5.91 -13.29 14.64
N ASP A 16 5.29 -12.29 15.26
CA ASP A 16 4.27 -11.44 14.63
C ASP A 16 4.85 -10.63 13.46
N MET A 17 6.07 -10.09 13.61
CA MET A 17 6.75 -9.34 12.56
C MET A 17 7.14 -10.24 11.38
N PHE A 18 7.61 -11.47 11.64
CA PHE A 18 7.93 -12.45 10.61
C PHE A 18 6.67 -12.89 9.85
N SER A 19 5.59 -13.15 10.59
CA SER A 19 4.28 -13.51 10.04
C SER A 19 3.70 -12.41 9.16
N LYS A 20 3.77 -11.14 9.62
CA LYS A 20 3.40 -9.96 8.82
C LYS A 20 4.25 -9.84 7.56
N THR A 21 5.57 -10.01 7.68
CA THR A 21 6.51 -9.93 6.54
C THR A 21 6.19 -11.00 5.49
N ARG A 22 5.93 -12.23 5.92
CA ARG A 22 5.51 -13.33 5.04
C ARG A 22 4.20 -13.03 4.32
N ASN A 23 3.19 -12.53 5.04
CA ASN A 23 1.89 -12.16 4.47
C ASN A 23 2.02 -11.02 3.44
N VAL A 24 2.87 -10.02 3.70
CA VAL A 24 3.15 -8.95 2.74
C VAL A 24 3.81 -9.51 1.48
N ALA A 25 4.81 -10.38 1.62
CA ALA A 25 5.48 -11.01 0.48
C ALA A 25 4.52 -11.86 -0.38
N GLU A 26 3.68 -12.68 0.25
CA GLU A 26 2.66 -13.48 -0.45
C GLU A 26 1.63 -12.59 -1.16
N THR A 27 1.19 -11.50 -0.51
CA THR A 27 0.25 -10.53 -1.11
C THR A 27 0.88 -9.81 -2.30
N LEU A 28 2.14 -9.41 -2.18
CA LEU A 28 2.89 -8.74 -3.25
C LEU A 28 3.05 -9.65 -4.46
N ASN A 29 3.38 -10.93 -4.25
CA ASN A 29 3.48 -11.92 -5.33
C ASN A 29 2.15 -12.13 -6.05
N LYS A 30 1.04 -12.26 -5.31
CA LYS A 30 -0.31 -12.41 -5.90
C LYS A 30 -0.71 -11.17 -6.70
N LYS A 31 -0.50 -9.97 -6.16
CA LYS A 31 -0.77 -8.71 -6.87
C LYS A 31 0.11 -8.55 -8.11
N GLY A 32 1.39 -8.89 -8.02
CA GLY A 32 2.31 -8.85 -9.15
C GLY A 32 1.86 -9.75 -10.30
N ALA A 33 1.49 -11.00 -10.00
CA ALA A 33 0.94 -11.92 -11.00
C ALA A 33 -0.36 -11.40 -11.62
N MET A 34 -1.26 -10.83 -10.81
CA MET A 34 -2.50 -10.23 -11.29
C MET A 34 -2.25 -9.02 -12.22
N TYR A 35 -1.31 -8.14 -11.89
CA TYR A 35 -0.96 -7.00 -12.76
C TYR A 35 -0.34 -7.44 -14.08
N LEU A 36 0.48 -8.49 -14.08
CA LEU A 36 1.02 -9.06 -15.32
C LEU A 36 -0.11 -9.60 -16.20
N GLU A 37 -1.04 -10.36 -15.62
CA GLU A 37 -2.20 -10.86 -16.37
C GLU A 37 -3.09 -9.73 -16.89
N LEU A 38 -3.33 -8.69 -16.08
CA LEU A 38 -4.10 -7.52 -16.50
C LEU A 38 -3.42 -6.77 -17.65
N SER A 39 -2.10 -6.62 -17.61
CA SER A 39 -1.34 -5.99 -18.69
C SER A 39 -1.42 -6.80 -19.98
N ARG A 40 -1.35 -8.13 -19.90
CA ARG A 40 -1.57 -9.03 -21.04
C ARG A 40 -2.96 -8.84 -21.63
N LYS A 41 -4.02 -8.84 -20.80
CA LYS A 41 -5.40 -8.60 -21.27
C LYS A 41 -5.56 -7.23 -21.92
N ARG A 42 -4.87 -6.20 -21.42
CA ARG A 42 -4.88 -4.86 -22.02
C ARG A 42 -4.25 -4.83 -23.40
N ILE A 43 -3.14 -5.54 -23.59
CA ILE A 43 -2.52 -5.70 -24.91
C ILE A 43 -3.47 -6.44 -25.86
N GLU A 44 -4.06 -7.53 -25.40
CA GLU A 44 -5.00 -8.32 -26.19
C GLU A 44 -6.27 -7.54 -26.56
N TYR A 45 -6.78 -6.70 -25.65
CA TYR A 45 -7.88 -5.78 -25.91
C TYR A 45 -7.54 -4.79 -27.03
N MET A 46 -6.35 -4.18 -26.98
CA MET A 46 -5.90 -3.23 -28.00
C MET A 46 -5.69 -3.90 -29.36
N ASP A 47 -5.10 -5.10 -29.38
CA ASP A 47 -4.94 -5.90 -30.59
C ASP A 47 -6.30 -6.29 -31.20
N SER A 48 -7.24 -6.76 -30.37
CA SER A 48 -8.60 -7.13 -30.81
C SER A 48 -9.34 -5.91 -31.37
N LYS A 49 -9.21 -4.73 -30.75
CA LYS A 49 -9.77 -3.47 -31.25
C LYS A 49 -9.15 -3.05 -32.58
N SER A 50 -7.85 -3.25 -32.77
CA SER A 50 -7.17 -2.97 -34.04
C SER A 50 -7.65 -3.91 -35.15
N LYS A 51 -7.78 -5.21 -34.86
CA LYS A 51 -8.33 -6.21 -35.78
C LYS A 51 -9.78 -5.88 -36.14
N LEU A 52 -10.60 -5.48 -35.16
CA LEU A 52 -11.98 -5.08 -35.38
C LEU A 52 -12.08 -3.88 -36.33
N ALA A 53 -11.22 -2.88 -36.15
CA ALA A 53 -11.18 -1.72 -37.05
C ALA A 53 -10.84 -2.12 -38.49
N LYS A 54 -9.87 -3.03 -38.69
CA LYS A 54 -9.52 -3.56 -40.01
C LYS A 54 -10.65 -4.37 -40.64
N ALA A 55 -11.36 -5.16 -39.85
CA ALA A 55 -12.53 -5.92 -40.31
C ALA A 55 -13.64 -4.98 -40.78
N TYR A 56 -13.90 -3.89 -40.04
CA TYR A 56 -14.83 -2.84 -40.47
C TYR A 56 -14.38 -2.11 -41.73
N GLU A 57 -13.08 -1.83 -41.89
CA GLU A 57 -12.54 -1.23 -43.12
C GLU A 57 -12.75 -2.16 -44.32
N LYS A 58 -12.43 -3.46 -44.18
CA LYS A 58 -12.65 -4.46 -45.24
C LYS A 58 -14.13 -4.55 -45.58
N PHE A 59 -15.00 -4.63 -44.59
CA PHE A 59 -16.45 -4.67 -44.78
C PHE A 59 -16.98 -3.43 -45.50
N GLY A 60 -16.52 -2.24 -45.11
CA GLY A 60 -16.88 -0.98 -45.76
C GLY A 60 -16.43 -0.91 -47.22
N ARG A 61 -15.21 -1.39 -47.52
CA ARG A 61 -14.71 -1.50 -48.89
C ARG A 61 -15.61 -2.44 -49.72
N LEU A 62 -15.93 -3.63 -49.22
CA LEU A 62 -16.79 -4.58 -49.92
C LEU A 62 -18.17 -3.97 -50.21
N GLN A 63 -18.76 -3.25 -49.25
CA GLN A 63 -20.02 -2.55 -49.48
C GLN A 63 -19.93 -1.45 -50.54
N PHE A 64 -18.81 -0.72 -50.58
CA PHE A 64 -18.59 0.30 -51.58
C PHE A 64 -18.41 -0.29 -52.99
N GLU A 65 -17.65 -1.39 -53.13
CA GLU A 65 -17.51 -2.12 -54.39
C GLU A 65 -18.86 -2.63 -54.90
N ALA A 66 -19.66 -3.24 -54.02
CA ALA A 66 -21.01 -3.69 -54.35
C ALA A 66 -21.91 -2.51 -54.80
N TYR A 67 -21.80 -1.35 -54.14
CA TYR A 67 -22.54 -0.14 -54.52
C TYR A 67 -22.16 0.38 -55.92
N LEU A 68 -20.88 0.25 -56.31
CA LEU A 68 -20.41 0.58 -57.66
C LEU A 68 -20.89 -0.42 -58.73
N GLY A 69 -21.51 -1.54 -58.33
CA GLY A 69 -21.98 -2.60 -59.22
C GLY A 69 -20.89 -3.63 -59.57
N ASN A 70 -19.78 -3.65 -58.84
CA ASN A 70 -18.77 -4.68 -58.99
C ASN A 70 -19.21 -5.97 -58.29
N ASP A 71 -18.85 -7.12 -58.86
CA ASP A 71 -19.10 -8.42 -58.23
C ASP A 71 -18.24 -8.56 -56.97
N VAL A 72 -18.91 -8.83 -55.84
CA VAL A 72 -18.30 -9.05 -54.54
C VAL A 72 -18.51 -10.50 -54.13
N ASP A 73 -17.45 -11.19 -53.72
CA ASP A 73 -17.54 -12.57 -53.25
C ASP A 73 -18.35 -12.64 -51.93
N GLU A 74 -19.45 -13.38 -51.97
CA GLU A 74 -20.33 -13.60 -50.82
C GLU A 74 -19.60 -14.28 -49.65
N ASN A 75 -18.60 -15.12 -49.91
CA ASN A 75 -17.81 -15.75 -48.85
C ASN A 75 -16.94 -14.73 -48.13
N ASP A 76 -16.35 -13.79 -48.86
CA ASP A 76 -15.56 -12.70 -48.28
C ASP A 76 -16.44 -11.77 -47.44
N TYR A 77 -17.66 -11.52 -47.90
CA TYR A 77 -18.65 -10.73 -47.17
C TYR A 77 -19.10 -11.43 -45.88
N ALA A 78 -19.47 -12.70 -45.97
CA ALA A 78 -19.87 -13.52 -44.82
C ALA A 78 -18.75 -13.67 -43.79
N GLY A 79 -17.52 -13.90 -44.25
CA GLY A 79 -16.32 -13.97 -43.41
C GLY A 79 -16.08 -12.67 -42.65
N CYS A 80 -16.17 -11.51 -43.33
CA CYS A 80 -16.06 -10.20 -42.67
C CYS A 80 -17.10 -9.99 -41.57
N ILE A 81 -18.35 -10.38 -41.81
CA ILE A 81 -19.43 -10.25 -40.81
C ILE A 81 -19.15 -11.15 -39.60
N ALA A 82 -18.72 -12.39 -39.84
CA ALA A 82 -18.35 -13.32 -38.77
C ALA A 82 -17.18 -12.77 -37.93
N ASP A 83 -16.13 -12.28 -38.59
CA ASP A 83 -14.96 -11.68 -37.93
C ASP A 83 -15.35 -10.45 -37.09
N ILE A 84 -16.17 -9.54 -37.64
CA ILE A 84 -16.68 -8.37 -36.91
C ILE A 84 -17.44 -8.83 -35.66
N SER A 85 -18.33 -9.80 -35.79
CA SER A 85 -19.16 -10.28 -34.68
C SER A 85 -18.30 -10.88 -33.56
N ALA A 86 -17.38 -11.78 -33.91
CA ALA A 86 -16.47 -12.41 -32.96
C ALA A 86 -15.53 -11.40 -32.30
N LEU A 87 -14.98 -10.45 -33.06
CA LEU A 87 -14.06 -9.43 -32.53
C LEU A 87 -14.78 -8.41 -31.65
N LYS A 88 -16.04 -8.08 -31.93
CA LYS A 88 -16.87 -7.24 -31.04
C LYS A 88 -17.08 -7.93 -29.69
N GLU A 89 -17.57 -9.16 -29.71
CA GLU A 89 -17.81 -9.94 -28.48
C GLU A 89 -16.53 -10.07 -27.65
N LYS A 90 -15.41 -10.40 -28.30
CA LYS A 90 -14.10 -10.47 -27.63
C LYS A 90 -13.68 -9.14 -27.02
N THR A 91 -13.86 -8.04 -27.75
CA THR A 91 -13.49 -6.70 -27.29
C THR A 91 -14.35 -6.27 -26.10
N GLU A 92 -15.64 -6.59 -26.13
CA GLU A 92 -16.59 -6.31 -25.04
C GLU A 92 -16.26 -7.13 -23.78
N SER A 93 -15.98 -8.44 -23.92
CA SER A 93 -15.56 -9.31 -22.81
C SER A 93 -14.28 -8.80 -22.15
N LEU A 94 -13.24 -8.54 -22.95
CA LEU A 94 -11.96 -8.03 -22.42
C LEU A 94 -12.13 -6.67 -21.73
N ASN A 95 -12.99 -5.79 -22.26
CA ASN A 95 -13.27 -4.50 -21.63
C ASN A 95 -13.98 -4.68 -20.28
N ALA A 96 -14.96 -5.57 -20.21
CA ALA A 96 -15.68 -5.87 -18.97
C ALA A 96 -14.74 -6.41 -17.88
N GLU A 97 -13.86 -7.34 -18.22
CA GLU A 97 -12.86 -7.89 -17.30
C GLU A 97 -11.86 -6.83 -16.80
N LEU A 98 -11.44 -5.91 -17.68
CA LEU A 98 -10.54 -4.81 -17.32
C LEU A 98 -11.22 -3.81 -16.37
N GLU A 99 -12.49 -3.46 -16.61
CA GLU A 99 -13.25 -2.57 -15.72
C GLU A 99 -13.59 -3.24 -14.38
N GLU A 100 -13.90 -4.54 -14.37
CA GLU A 100 -14.10 -5.29 -13.13
C GLU A 100 -12.84 -5.29 -12.26
N ALA A 101 -11.67 -5.53 -12.86
CA ALA A 101 -10.40 -5.48 -12.15
C ALA A 101 -10.10 -4.08 -11.59
N LYS A 102 -10.37 -3.03 -12.36
CA LYS A 102 -10.20 -1.64 -11.91
C LYS A 102 -11.13 -1.27 -10.76
N ASN A 103 -12.38 -1.74 -10.81
CA ASN A 103 -13.35 -1.52 -9.74
C ASN A 103 -12.94 -2.26 -8.46
N LYS A 104 -12.46 -3.51 -8.58
CA LYS A 104 -11.90 -4.27 -7.45
C LYS A 104 -10.71 -3.56 -6.80
N ASP A 105 -9.75 -3.07 -7.61
CA ASP A 105 -8.60 -2.31 -7.11
C ASP A 105 -9.05 -1.05 -6.36
N ALA A 106 -10.07 -0.34 -6.86
CA ALA A 106 -10.61 0.85 -6.22
C ALA A 106 -11.34 0.54 -4.89
N GLU A 107 -12.11 -0.56 -4.85
CA GLU A 107 -12.77 -1.01 -3.63
C GLU A 107 -11.77 -1.49 -2.57
N ASP A 108 -10.75 -2.26 -2.96
CA ASP A 108 -9.70 -2.73 -2.08
C ASP A 108 -8.91 -1.56 -1.47
N LEU A 109 -8.61 -0.54 -2.27
CA LEU A 109 -7.95 0.68 -1.79
C LEU A 109 -8.83 1.42 -0.78
N LYS A 110 -10.12 1.56 -1.06
CA LYS A 110 -11.07 2.23 -0.16
C LYS A 110 -11.20 1.48 1.17
N LYS A 111 -11.32 0.15 1.11
CA LYS A 111 -11.39 -0.71 2.29
C LYS A 111 -10.11 -0.61 3.12
N GLY A 112 -8.94 -0.71 2.49
CA GLY A 112 -7.66 -0.56 3.18
C GLY A 112 -7.49 0.82 3.84
N ALA A 113 -7.98 1.88 3.21
CA ALA A 113 -7.96 3.23 3.80
C ALA A 113 -8.89 3.35 5.02
N GLU A 114 -10.07 2.73 4.99
CA GLU A 114 -10.98 2.69 6.13
C GLU A 114 -10.42 1.87 7.30
N GLU A 115 -9.84 0.71 7.02
CA GLU A 115 -9.16 -0.13 8.02
C GLU A 115 -8.01 0.63 8.68
N PHE A 116 -7.12 1.24 7.89
CA PHE A 116 -6.02 2.06 8.41
C PHE A 116 -6.52 3.22 9.28
N LYS A 117 -7.56 3.93 8.85
CA LYS A 117 -8.16 5.02 9.63
C LYS A 117 -8.69 4.52 10.98
N ASN A 118 -9.26 3.33 11.03
CA ASN A 118 -9.77 2.74 12.27
C ASN A 118 -8.64 2.25 13.19
N GLU A 119 -7.59 1.66 12.63
CA GLU A 119 -6.38 1.28 13.38
C GLU A 119 -5.71 2.51 14.01
N VAL A 120 -5.52 3.59 13.24
CA VAL A 120 -4.92 4.83 13.75
C VAL A 120 -5.75 5.44 14.86
N LYS A 121 -7.09 5.45 14.75
CA LYS A 121 -7.98 5.92 15.82
C LYS A 121 -7.85 5.08 17.09
N THR A 122 -7.77 3.76 16.93
CA THR A 122 -7.66 2.82 18.05
C THR A 122 -6.33 3.01 18.76
N ALA A 123 -5.21 3.02 18.01
CA ALA A 123 -3.88 3.28 18.53
C ALA A 123 -3.77 4.66 19.19
N SER A 124 -4.41 5.70 18.63
CA SER A 124 -4.44 7.04 19.23
C SER A 124 -5.18 7.06 20.57
N LYS A 125 -6.29 6.31 20.68
CA LYS A 125 -7.05 6.19 21.93
C LYS A 125 -6.23 5.47 22.99
N GLU A 126 -5.60 4.36 22.63
CA GLU A 126 -4.72 3.60 23.53
C GLU A 126 -3.56 4.46 24.03
N ALA A 127 -2.87 5.19 23.14
CA ALA A 127 -1.79 6.09 23.52
C ALA A 127 -2.25 7.17 24.50
N ARG A 128 -3.42 7.77 24.26
CA ARG A 128 -4.02 8.75 25.17
C ARG A 128 -4.31 8.13 26.54
N ASP A 129 -4.89 6.94 26.57
CA ASP A 129 -5.25 6.25 27.81
C ASP A 129 -4.00 5.92 28.65
N VAL A 130 -2.91 5.50 27.99
CA VAL A 130 -1.60 5.29 28.63
C VAL A 130 -1.04 6.58 29.23
N ILE A 131 -1.07 7.69 28.49
CA ILE A 131 -0.58 9.00 28.98
C ILE A 131 -1.40 9.46 30.20
N VAL A 132 -2.73 9.34 30.14
CA VAL A 132 -3.62 9.71 31.25
C VAL A 132 -3.34 8.85 32.47
N GLN A 133 -3.10 7.56 32.29
CA GLN A 133 -2.76 6.66 33.38
C GLN A 133 -1.43 7.02 34.02
N GLN A 134 -0.39 7.26 33.22
CA GLN A 134 0.92 7.73 33.71
C GLN A 134 0.82 9.04 34.50
N ALA A 135 0.03 10.01 34.03
CA ALA A 135 -0.17 11.27 34.73
C ALA A 135 -0.86 11.09 36.10
N LYS A 136 -1.87 10.20 36.18
CA LYS A 136 -2.55 9.87 37.45
C LYS A 136 -1.61 9.20 38.44
N ASP A 137 -0.80 8.26 37.97
CA ASP A 137 0.14 7.52 38.80
C ASP A 137 1.25 8.45 39.33
N PHE A 138 1.74 9.36 38.49
CA PHE A 138 2.67 10.43 38.92
C PHE A 138 2.07 11.30 40.02
N PHE A 139 0.85 11.82 39.81
CA PHE A 139 0.20 12.69 40.79
C PHE A 139 -0.05 11.96 42.12
N ARG A 140 -0.42 10.68 42.08
CA ARG A 140 -0.58 9.85 43.27
C ARG A 140 0.75 9.68 44.02
N ALA A 141 1.85 9.42 43.30
CA ALA A 141 3.17 9.30 43.89
C ALA A 141 3.61 10.60 44.59
N VAL A 142 3.39 11.76 43.95
CA VAL A 142 3.65 13.08 44.54
C VAL A 142 2.80 13.31 45.80
N GLN A 143 1.51 12.97 45.79
CA GLN A 143 0.68 13.13 46.99
C GLN A 143 1.13 12.24 48.15
N LEU A 144 1.56 11.01 47.87
CA LEU A 144 2.06 10.09 48.89
C LEU A 144 3.37 10.59 49.51
N SER A 145 4.29 11.16 48.71
CA SER A 145 5.56 11.69 49.23
C SER A 145 5.36 12.91 50.14
N VAL A 146 4.37 13.75 49.85
CA VAL A 146 3.99 14.89 50.71
C VAL A 146 3.31 14.40 52.01
N LYS A 147 2.45 13.38 51.92
CA LYS A 147 1.72 12.84 53.09
C LYS A 147 2.59 11.98 54.01
N SER A 148 3.64 11.34 53.50
CA SER A 148 4.57 10.53 54.31
C SER A 148 5.50 11.37 55.19
N GLY A 149 5.37 12.71 55.17
CA GLY A 149 6.15 13.58 56.05
C GLY A 149 7.66 13.46 55.82
N ALA A 150 8.11 13.37 54.57
CA ALA A 150 9.52 13.52 54.28
C ALA A 150 9.96 14.91 54.77
N ALA A 151 10.93 14.96 55.67
CA ALA A 151 11.46 16.21 56.18
C ALA A 151 11.91 17.09 55.01
N TYR A 152 11.32 18.28 54.87
CA TYR A 152 11.83 19.29 53.97
C TYR A 152 13.12 19.85 54.59
N ASP A 153 14.25 19.36 54.11
CA ASP A 153 15.55 19.95 54.39
C ASP A 153 15.79 21.06 53.37
N SER A 154 15.78 22.32 53.80
CA SER A 154 16.03 23.46 52.91
C SER A 154 17.52 23.63 52.56
N SER A 155 18.38 22.67 52.91
CA SER A 155 19.82 22.72 52.66
C SER A 155 20.29 21.87 51.48
N THR A 156 19.41 21.14 50.80
CA THR A 156 19.74 20.49 49.52
C THR A 156 19.41 21.41 48.34
N GLU A 157 20.43 22.08 47.81
CA GLU A 157 20.39 22.58 46.44
C GLU A 157 20.07 21.42 45.49
N ILE A 158 19.01 21.58 44.70
CA ILE A 158 18.73 20.65 43.61
C ILE A 158 19.67 21.04 42.46
N THR A 159 20.84 20.41 42.41
CA THR A 159 21.75 20.52 41.28
C THR A 159 21.17 19.69 40.13
N THR A 160 20.53 20.36 39.18
CA THR A 160 20.21 19.74 37.89
C THR A 160 21.44 19.84 37.00
N ASP A 161 22.18 18.74 36.84
CA ASP A 161 23.20 18.66 35.81
C ASP A 161 22.52 18.59 34.45
N PHE A 162 22.42 19.74 33.79
CA PHE A 162 22.11 19.82 32.38
C PHE A 162 23.34 19.33 31.60
N THR A 163 23.33 18.05 31.20
CA THR A 163 24.18 17.64 30.07
C THR A 163 23.56 18.22 28.81
N GLU A 164 24.05 19.39 28.39
CA GLU A 164 23.91 19.82 27.00
C GLU A 164 24.47 18.71 26.13
N VAL A 165 23.63 18.12 25.28
CA VAL A 165 24.10 17.34 24.13
C VAL A 165 24.65 18.38 23.16
N SER A 166 25.91 18.76 23.37
CA SER A 166 26.70 19.49 22.39
C SER A 166 26.77 18.62 21.15
N GLY A 167 26.18 19.13 20.07
CA GLY A 167 26.17 18.46 18.78
C GLY A 167 27.60 18.16 18.34
N GLU A 168 27.85 16.90 17.96
CA GLU A 168 28.98 16.55 17.12
C GLU A 168 28.78 17.22 15.76
N THR A 169 29.28 18.44 15.64
CA THR A 169 29.79 18.93 14.36
C THR A 169 30.97 18.05 13.98
N ALA A 170 30.84 17.44 12.80
CA ALA A 170 31.83 16.62 12.12
C ALA A 170 33.25 17.24 12.13
N PRO A 171 34.31 16.44 12.22
CA PRO A 171 35.67 16.96 12.19
C PRO A 171 36.04 17.35 10.75
N GLU A 172 36.27 18.64 10.58
CA GLU A 172 36.97 19.25 9.46
C GLU A 172 38.42 18.71 9.42
N GLN A 173 38.81 18.10 8.29
CA GLN A 173 40.18 17.63 8.07
C GLN A 173 41.11 18.83 7.85
N PRO A 174 42.29 18.88 8.50
CA PRO A 174 43.30 19.87 8.16
C PRO A 174 44.04 19.45 6.89
N GLN A 175 44.16 20.39 5.95
CA GLN A 175 45.09 20.32 4.84
C GLN A 175 46.53 20.29 5.36
N SER A 176 47.35 19.43 4.77
CA SER A 176 48.80 19.58 4.71
C SER A 176 49.22 19.46 3.23
N GLU A 177 49.72 20.57 2.71
CA GLU A 177 50.45 20.69 1.44
C GLU A 177 51.85 20.03 1.53
N GLU A 178 52.49 19.96 0.36
CA GLU A 178 53.88 19.51 0.05
C GLU A 178 54.02 17.99 -0.15
N GLU A 179 54.47 17.45 -1.29
CA GLU A 179 55.27 17.93 -2.44
C GLU A 179 54.88 17.16 -3.72
#